data_AF-A0A7H9BV82-F1
#
_entry.id   AF-A0A7H9BV82-F1
#
_cell.length_a   1.000
_cell.length_b   1.000
_cell.length_c   1.000
_cell.angle_alpha   90.00
_cell.angle_beta   90.00
_cell.angle_gamma   90.00
#
_symmetry.space_group_name_H-M   'P 1'
#
loop_
_entity.id
_entity.type
_entity.pdbx_description
1 polymer ?
#
loop_
_entity_poly.entity_id
_entity_poly.type
_entity_poly.pdbx_seq_one_letter_code
_entity_poly.pdbx_strand_id
1 'polypeptide(L)' 'MPAVMPELSTEDAEQIEDALRAALLDVLVNMGKVLLTTPEGRAEAARSMLDQAERAHPAVAAVFREAAEKVRGA' A
#
# COMPACT_ATOMS: atom_id res chain seq x y z
N MET A 1 19.12 -33.71 5.62
CA MET A 1 17.69 -33.61 5.96
C MET A 1 17.15 -32.40 5.22
N PRO A 2 16.08 -32.49 4.42
CA PRO A 2 15.52 -31.30 3.78
C PRO A 2 14.90 -30.43 4.87
N ALA A 3 15.14 -29.12 4.82
CA ALA A 3 14.51 -28.16 5.70
C ALA A 3 13.00 -28.21 5.46
N VAL A 4 12.25 -28.61 6.48
CA VAL A 4 10.79 -28.49 6.48
C VAL A 4 10.50 -27.00 6.50
N MET A 5 10.11 -26.43 5.34
CA MET A 5 9.51 -25.11 5.35
C MET A 5 8.22 -25.24 6.16
N PRO A 6 8.06 -24.51 7.28
CA PRO A 6 6.82 -24.55 8.04
C PRO A 6 5.70 -24.09 7.10
N GLU A 7 4.69 -24.95 6.90
CA GLU A 7 3.46 -24.55 6.24
C GLU A 7 2.85 -23.43 7.09
N LEU A 8 2.83 -22.21 6.55
CA LEU A 8 2.15 -21.09 7.20
C LEU A 8 0.68 -21.47 7.32
N SER A 9 0.15 -21.38 8.55
CA SER A 9 -1.30 -21.42 8.75
C SER A 9 -1.95 -20.32 7.89
N THR A 10 -3.14 -20.57 7.34
CA THR A 10 -3.92 -19.54 6.62
C THR A 10 -4.14 -18.30 7.49
N GLU A 11 -4.26 -18.48 8.80
CA GLU A 11 -4.42 -17.39 9.78
C GLU A 11 -3.13 -16.55 9.93
N ASP A 12 -1.95 -17.19 9.87
CA ASP A 12 -0.66 -16.49 9.90
C ASP A 12 -0.41 -15.72 8.60
N ALA A 13 -0.82 -16.29 7.46
CA ALA A 13 -0.70 -15.64 6.16
C ALA A 13 -1.57 -14.36 6.08
N GLU A 14 -2.81 -14.42 6.57
CA GLU A 14 -3.71 -13.25 6.62
C GLU A 14 -3.15 -12.14 7.52
N GLN A 15 -2.63 -12.48 8.71
CA GLN A 15 -2.02 -11.49 9.61
C GLN A 15 -0.78 -10.84 9.01
N ILE A 16 0.05 -11.59 8.29
CA ILE A 16 1.23 -11.08 7.59
C ILE A 16 0.82 -10.15 6.45
N GLU A 17 -0.20 -10.51 5.68
CA GLU A 17 -0.73 -9.68 4.58
C GLU A 17 -1.28 -8.35 5.12
N ASP A 18 -2.04 -8.37 6.20
CA ASP A 18 -2.59 -7.18 6.84
C ASP A 18 -1.48 -6.28 7.42
N ALA A 19 -0.47 -6.86 8.07
CA ALA A 19 0.67 -6.11 8.59
C ALA A 19 1.48 -5.45 7.46
N LEU A 20 1.72 -6.18 6.37
CA LEU A 20 2.44 -5.66 5.20
C LEU A 20 1.62 -4.56 4.50
N ARG A 21 0.32 -4.75 4.35
CA ARG A 21 -0.61 -3.73 3.83
C ARG A 21 -0.56 -2.47 4.68
N ALA A 22 -0.69 -2.58 6.00
CA ALA A 22 -0.66 -1.43 6.91
C ALA A 22 0.67 -0.65 6.82
N ALA A 23 1.80 -1.36 6.80
CA ALA A 23 3.13 -0.74 6.70
C ALA A 23 3.35 -0.04 5.35
N LEU A 24 2.98 -0.69 4.24
CA LEU A 24 3.07 -0.08 2.91
C LEU A 24 2.17 1.16 2.80
N LEU A 25 0.97 1.08 3.35
CA LEU A 25 0.04 2.19 3.31
C LEU A 25 0.57 3.39 4.10
N ASP A 26 1.12 3.16 5.30
CA ASP A 26 1.75 4.20 6.11
C ASP A 26 2.91 4.88 5.38
N VAL A 27 3.79 4.09 4.74
CA VAL A 27 4.89 4.61 3.93
C VAL A 27 4.37 5.48 2.79
N LEU A 28 3.35 5.01 2.05
CA LEU A 28 2.82 5.73 0.88
C LEU A 28 2.16 7.05 1.27
N VAL A 29 1.40 7.09 2.38
CA VAL A 29 0.72 8.29 2.83
C VAL A 29 1.63 9.26 3.59
N ASN A 30 2.80 8.81 4.08
CA ASN A 30 3.74 9.65 4.81
C ASN A 30 4.99 10.07 4.02
N MET A 31 5.37 9.38 2.94
CA MET A 31 6.58 9.74 2.15
C MET A 31 6.42 11.05 1.38
N GLY A 32 5.20 11.50 1.10
CA GLY A 32 4.90 12.68 0.29
C GLY A 32 4.74 14.00 1.04
N LYS A 33 5.28 14.16 2.26
CA LYS A 33 4.90 15.26 3.18
C LYS A 33 4.79 16.65 2.54
N VAL A 34 5.67 17.00 1.59
CA VAL A 34 5.62 18.30 0.89
C VAL A 34 4.47 18.37 -0.12
N LEU A 35 4.31 17.36 -0.98
CA LEU A 35 3.21 17.30 -1.95
C LEU A 35 1.85 17.24 -1.26
N LEU A 36 1.77 16.61 -0.09
CA LEU A 36 0.52 16.46 0.64
C LEU A 36 0.05 17.75 1.31
N THR A 37 0.89 18.80 1.37
CA THR A 37 0.52 20.08 1.99
C THR A 37 -0.48 20.91 1.18
N THR A 38 -0.58 20.70 -0.13
CA THR A 38 -1.47 21.46 -1.01
C THR A 38 -2.53 20.57 -1.66
N PRO A 39 -3.72 21.09 -2.00
CA PRO A 39 -4.74 20.33 -2.71
C PRO A 39 -4.23 19.75 -4.04
N GLU A 40 -3.46 20.53 -4.80
CA GLU A 40 -2.92 20.11 -6.09
C GLU A 40 -1.88 19.00 -5.95
N GLY A 41 -1.01 19.10 -4.94
CA GLY A 41 0.00 18.07 -4.68
C GLY A 41 -0.62 16.78 -4.15
N ARG A 42 -1.72 16.84 -3.38
CA ARG A 42 -2.51 15.65 -3.00
C ARG A 42 -3.16 15.00 -4.22
N ALA A 43 -3.72 15.78 -5.15
CA ALA A 43 -4.30 15.26 -6.37
C ALA A 43 -3.25 14.54 -7.25
N GLU A 44 -2.06 15.13 -7.40
CA GLU A 44 -0.96 14.55 -8.17
C GLU A 44 -0.40 13.27 -7.51
N ALA A 45 -0.23 13.28 -6.19
CA ALA A 45 0.19 12.10 -5.43
C ALA A 45 -0.81 10.95 -5.58
N ALA A 46 -2.11 11.23 -5.45
CA ALA A 46 -3.15 10.23 -5.64
C ALA A 46 -3.18 9.69 -7.08
N ARG A 47 -2.98 10.55 -8.09
CA ARG A 47 -2.89 10.13 -9.49
C ARG A 47 -1.70 9.20 -9.72
N SER A 48 -0.52 9.57 -9.23
CA SER A 48 0.68 8.74 -9.33
C SER A 48 0.48 7.37 -8.67
N MET A 49 -0.19 7.30 -7.51
CA MET A 49 -0.51 6.03 -6.85
C MET A 49 -1.45 5.16 -7.70
N LEU A 50 -2.47 5.74 -8.34
CA LEU A 50 -3.35 5.00 -9.24
C LEU A 50 -2.61 4.48 -10.48
N ASP A 51 -1.73 5.30 -11.07
CA ASP A 51 -0.91 4.88 -12.21
C ASP A 51 0.04 3.71 -11.85
N GLN A 52 0.55 3.67 -10.63
CA GLN A 52 1.33 2.53 -10.12
C GLN A 52 0.46 1.30 -9.90
N ALA A 53 -0.79 1.46 -9.43
CA ALA A 53 -1.71 0.36 -9.20
C ALA A 53 -2.06 -0.41 -10.49
N GLU A 54 -2.06 0.27 -11.65
CA GLU A 54 -2.32 -0.37 -12.95
C GLU A 54 -1.23 -1.36 -13.38
N ARG A 55 0.00 -1.20 -12.85
CA ARG A 55 1.18 -2.00 -13.22
C ARG A 55 1.61 -2.97 -12.12
N ALA A 56 1.05 -2.83 -10.93
CA ALA A 56 1.41 -3.61 -9.76
C ALA A 56 0.71 -4.98 -9.73
N HIS A 57 1.27 -5.90 -8.95
CA HIS A 57 0.58 -7.15 -8.58
C HIS A 57 -0.77 -6.83 -7.89
N PRO A 58 -1.85 -7.61 -8.09
CA PRO A 58 -3.18 -7.29 -7.58
C PRO A 58 -3.26 -6.95 -6.08
N ALA A 59 -2.56 -7.72 -5.24
CA ALA A 59 -2.51 -7.47 -3.79
C ALA A 59 -1.89 -6.09 -3.47
N VAL A 60 -0.84 -5.70 -4.19
CA VAL A 60 -0.15 -4.41 -4.02
C VAL A 60 -0.98 -3.27 -4.64
N ALA A 61 -1.65 -3.52 -5.77
CA ALA A 61 -2.53 -2.57 -6.42
C ALA A 61 -3.70 -2.15 -5.49
N ALA A 62 -4.21 -3.06 -4.67
CA ALA A 62 -5.24 -2.74 -3.66
C ALA A 62 -4.72 -1.70 -2.64
N VAL A 63 -3.49 -1.86 -2.16
CA VAL A 63 -2.85 -0.92 -1.22
C VAL A 63 -2.65 0.45 -1.86
N PHE A 64 -2.20 0.51 -3.11
CA PHE A 64 -2.04 1.78 -3.83
C PHE A 64 -3.37 2.52 -4.02
N ARG A 65 -4.46 1.81 -4.34
CA ARG A 65 -5.78 2.43 -4.47
C ARG A 65 -6.28 3.00 -3.14
N GLU A 66 -6.15 2.24 -2.06
CA GLU A 66 -6.54 2.69 -0.73
C GLU A 66 -5.70 3.91 -0.29
N ALA A 67 -4.40 3.92 -0.55
CA ALA A 67 -3.54 5.07 -0.25
C ALA A 67 -3.98 6.32 -1.05
N ALA A 68 -4.32 6.16 -2.33
CA ALA A 68 -4.81 7.27 -3.17
C ALA A 68 -6.13 7.87 -2.64
N GLU A 69 -7.05 7.05 -2.15
CA GLU A 69 -8.29 7.50 -1.53
C GLU A 69 -8.05 8.29 -0.24
N LYS A 70 -7.16 7.79 0.64
CA LYS A 70 -6.84 8.50 1.89
C LYS A 70 -6.17 9.84 1.65
N VAL A 71 -5.27 9.92 0.67
CA VAL A 71 -4.62 11.19 0.29
C VAL A 71 -5.63 12.20 -0.27
N ARG A 72 -6.66 11.78 -0.99
CA ARG A 72 -7.72 12.68 -1.49
C ARG A 72 -8.67 13.17 -0.40
N GLY A 73 -8.88 12.38 0.65
CA GLY A 73 -9.78 12.71 1.77
C GLY A 73 -9.15 13.54 2.88
N ALA A 74 -7.82 13.72 2.88
CA ALA A 74 -7.06 14.53 3.84
C ALA A 74 -7.00 16.03 3.45
#